data_AF-G2IK00-F1
#
_entry.id   AF-G2IK00-F1
#
_cell.length_a   1.000
_cell.length_b   1.000
_cell.length_c   1.000
_cell.angle_alpha   90.00
_cell.angle_beta   90.00
_cell.angle_gamma   90.00
#
_symmetry.space_group_name_H-M   'P 1'
#
loop_
_entity.id
_entity.type
_entity.pdbx_description
1 polymer ?
#
loop_
_entity_poly.entity_id
_entity_poly.type
_entity_poly.pdbx_seq_one_letter_code
_entity_poly.pdbx_strand_id
1 'polypeptide(L)'
;MKFRITEEGGAPLDAHVLLEAGAITLLSRGGTAGSSNSQNQDYPTALRLILRRLRARGRAITGAWVDSAPVQALPLPERQIYFPEDAAEDAKSLFSLFGRRMERIGKAPNAIPNKGNRNKRPRIAVGTGSIGELASVIGARPEANVPRSALRLPASDLRRISETDIWSAIERLRDGDVDHGFDDALEYELVAEDGRRFPPKAVFGLAASDALGFPVRPANFTGGVGTVCFEMLERAGWAIIRKGGADPGDPADADSEEREWAEGDERRLAHLRRERHPGVARAKKAEMRRSHGKLFCERCGLDPVAEFGPDGEACIEVHHRATEVSRMAPGHRTKLADVECLCANCHRIRHKQMKRAASEGSNEPVAAPAPQAIRTNCG
;
A
#
# COMPACT_ATOMS: atom_id res chain seq x y z
N MET A 1 -7.94 4.85 23.67
CA MET A 1 -7.14 3.64 23.97
C MET A 1 -5.68 4.02 24.18
N LYS A 2 -4.94 3.35 25.07
CA LYS A 2 -3.59 3.80 25.50
C LYS A 2 -2.47 3.09 24.75
N PHE A 3 -1.50 3.87 24.27
CA PHE A 3 -0.36 3.41 23.48
C PHE A 3 0.93 4.10 23.94
N ARG A 4 2.06 3.58 23.50
CA ARG A 4 3.40 4.12 23.75
C ARG A 4 4.10 4.44 22.44
N ILE A 5 4.62 5.66 22.29
CA ILE A 5 5.35 6.06 21.08
C ILE A 5 6.66 5.29 21.00
N THR A 6 7.08 4.89 19.80
CA THR A 6 8.39 4.27 19.56
C THR A 6 9.33 5.19 18.80
N GLU A 7 10.62 5.02 19.01
CA GLU A 7 11.67 5.58 18.17
C GLU A 7 11.65 4.96 16.77
N GLU A 8 12.54 5.41 15.88
CA GLU A 8 12.64 4.83 14.52
C GLU A 8 13.05 3.36 14.54
N GLY A 9 13.96 2.95 15.44
CA GLY A 9 14.34 1.55 15.66
C GLY A 9 13.30 0.71 16.41
N GLY A 10 12.12 1.27 16.72
CA GLY A 10 11.03 0.54 17.37
C GLY A 10 11.10 0.42 18.89
N ALA A 11 12.15 0.95 19.53
CA ALA A 11 12.25 1.03 20.99
C ALA A 11 11.15 1.95 21.56
N PRO A 12 10.44 1.56 22.63
CA PRO A 12 9.39 2.38 23.22
C PRO A 12 9.96 3.54 24.04
N LEU A 13 9.50 4.76 23.78
CA LEU A 13 9.78 5.96 24.58
C LEU A 13 8.94 5.99 25.85
N ASP A 14 9.44 6.52 26.97
CA ASP A 14 8.59 6.98 28.08
C ASP A 14 7.75 8.18 27.65
N ALA A 15 6.72 7.92 26.83
CA ALA A 15 5.73 8.87 26.37
C ALA A 15 4.49 8.11 25.88
N HIS A 16 3.40 8.29 26.62
CA HIS A 16 2.13 7.63 26.36
C HIS A 16 1.18 8.54 25.59
N VAL A 17 0.38 7.94 24.71
CA VAL A 17 -0.68 8.61 23.98
C VAL A 17 -2.01 7.88 24.17
N LEU A 18 -3.09 8.64 24.14
CA LEU A 18 -4.44 8.11 23.99
C LEU A 18 -4.87 8.32 22.54
N LEU A 19 -5.27 7.23 21.89
CA LEU A 19 -5.79 7.23 20.53
C LEU A 19 -7.30 7.01 20.53
N GLU A 20 -7.97 7.82 19.73
CA GLU A 20 -9.39 7.78 19.41
C GLU A 20 -9.52 7.95 17.89
N ALA A 21 -10.68 7.64 17.32
CA ALA A 21 -10.90 7.91 15.89
C ALA A 21 -10.68 9.41 15.60
N GLY A 22 -9.79 9.71 14.66
CA GLY A 22 -9.47 11.08 14.25
C GLY A 22 -8.69 11.91 15.29
N ALA A 23 -8.12 11.31 16.34
CA ALA A 23 -7.41 12.09 17.35
C ALA A 23 -6.29 11.37 18.10
N ILE A 24 -5.27 12.16 18.46
CA ILE A 24 -4.10 11.76 19.22
C ILE A 24 -3.95 12.69 20.43
N THR A 25 -4.00 12.13 21.63
CA THR A 25 -3.77 12.88 22.87
C THR A 25 -2.46 12.46 23.50
N LEU A 26 -1.45 13.33 23.51
CA LEU A 26 -0.17 13.04 24.18
C LEU A 26 -0.28 13.34 25.67
N LEU A 27 -0.01 12.35 26.52
CA LEU A 27 -0.09 12.53 27.96
C LEU A 27 1.02 13.47 28.46
N SER A 28 0.67 14.36 29.37
CA SER A 28 1.59 15.36 29.93
C SER A 28 2.77 14.72 30.65
N ARG A 29 3.92 15.39 30.62
CA ARG A 29 5.06 15.04 31.48
C ARG A 29 4.75 15.36 32.94
N GLY A 30 5.04 14.42 33.83
CA GLY A 30 4.83 14.53 35.27
C GLY A 30 6.06 14.10 36.06
N GLY A 31 6.23 14.68 37.26
CA GLY A 31 7.33 14.36 38.17
C GLY A 31 8.72 14.79 37.69
N THR A 32 9.64 14.92 38.66
CA THR A 32 11.07 15.12 38.40
C THR A 32 11.67 13.82 37.87
N ALA A 33 12.60 13.89 36.91
CA ALA A 33 13.27 12.71 36.39
C ALA A 33 13.92 11.90 37.52
N GLY A 34 13.69 10.58 37.54
CA GLY A 34 14.19 9.69 38.58
C GLY A 34 13.34 9.62 39.86
N SER A 35 12.25 10.40 39.97
CA SER A 35 11.32 10.26 41.10
C SER A 35 10.31 9.13 40.88
N SER A 36 9.70 8.66 41.98
CA SER A 36 8.63 7.65 41.97
C SER A 36 7.41 8.07 41.16
N ASN A 37 7.20 9.37 40.97
CA ASN A 37 6.08 9.94 40.21
C ASN A 37 6.51 10.43 38.82
N SER A 38 7.71 10.07 38.36
CA SER A 38 8.21 10.45 37.04
C SER A 38 7.43 9.71 35.94
N GLN A 39 6.87 10.47 35.00
CA GLN A 39 6.07 9.93 33.90
C GLN A 39 6.25 10.75 32.63
N ASN A 40 6.25 10.07 31.48
CA ASN A 40 6.34 10.67 30.16
C ASN A 40 7.58 11.58 30.01
N GLN A 41 8.76 11.15 30.51
CA GLN A 41 9.98 11.95 30.47
C GLN A 41 10.43 12.27 29.04
N ASP A 42 10.11 11.41 28.07
CA ASP A 42 10.42 11.58 26.65
C ASP A 42 9.37 12.43 25.91
N TYR A 43 8.49 13.13 26.63
CA TYR A 43 7.43 13.96 26.06
C TYR A 43 7.89 14.86 24.89
N PRO A 44 9.00 15.64 25.00
CA PRO A 44 9.41 16.51 23.91
C PRO A 44 9.82 15.73 22.66
N THR A 45 10.50 14.61 22.84
CA THR A 45 10.91 13.71 21.76
C THR A 45 9.68 13.11 21.08
N ALA A 46 8.73 12.61 21.87
CA ALA A 46 7.48 12.05 21.35
C ALA A 46 6.65 13.07 20.58
N LEU A 47 6.48 14.30 21.10
CA LEU A 47 5.72 15.33 20.40
C LEU A 47 6.36 15.68 19.04
N ARG A 48 7.69 15.81 18.98
CA ARG A 48 8.40 16.03 17.71
C ARG A 48 8.20 14.87 16.73
N LEU A 49 8.30 13.62 17.22
CA LEU A 49 8.08 12.44 16.39
C LEU A 49 6.65 12.40 15.85
N ILE A 50 5.64 12.65 16.67
CA ILE A 50 4.23 12.67 16.26
C ILE A 50 4.03 13.70 15.13
N LEU A 51 4.45 14.95 15.34
CA LEU A 51 4.28 16.03 14.35
C LEU A 51 5.03 15.72 13.04
N ARG A 52 6.28 15.25 13.14
CA ARG A 52 7.08 14.86 11.97
C ARG A 52 6.43 13.71 11.20
N ARG A 53 5.94 12.69 11.90
CA ARG A 53 5.34 11.49 11.31
C ARG A 53 3.98 11.75 10.67
N LEU A 54 3.18 12.66 11.23
CA LEU A 54 1.94 13.14 10.62
C LEU A 54 2.24 13.86 9.30
N ARG A 55 3.19 14.82 9.32
CA ARG A 55 3.61 15.58 8.14
C ARG A 55 4.18 14.70 7.04
N ALA A 56 5.14 13.83 7.38
CA ALA A 56 5.79 12.93 6.42
C ALA A 56 4.81 11.96 5.74
N ARG A 57 3.65 11.71 6.34
CA ARG A 57 2.61 10.81 5.82
C ARG A 57 1.35 11.55 5.37
N GLY A 58 1.46 12.86 5.13
CA GLY A 58 0.37 13.67 4.60
C GLY A 58 -0.89 13.71 5.46
N ARG A 59 -0.79 13.49 6.78
CA ARG A 59 -1.94 13.57 7.69
C ARG A 59 -2.09 14.99 8.21
N ALA A 60 -3.10 15.69 7.67
CA ALA A 60 -3.40 17.06 8.05
C ALA A 60 -3.95 17.13 9.49
N ILE A 61 -3.38 18.04 10.28
CA ILE A 61 -3.93 18.44 11.57
C ILE A 61 -5.10 19.38 11.28
N THR A 62 -6.28 19.04 11.80
CA THR A 62 -7.50 19.84 11.64
C THR A 62 -7.77 20.71 12.85
N GLY A 63 -7.10 20.43 13.97
CA GLY A 63 -7.15 21.24 15.18
C GLY A 63 -6.27 20.66 16.27
N ALA A 64 -5.92 21.48 17.26
CA ALA A 64 -5.26 21.01 18.46
C ALA A 64 -5.61 21.88 19.65
N TRP A 65 -5.79 21.26 20.81
CA TRP A 65 -6.20 21.93 22.05
C TRP A 65 -5.42 21.39 23.24
N VAL A 66 -5.28 22.20 24.29
CA VAL A 66 -4.80 21.72 25.60
C VAL A 66 -5.93 21.01 26.32
N ASP A 67 -5.72 19.74 26.66
CA ASP A 67 -6.68 18.85 27.32
C ASP A 67 -6.21 18.40 28.71
N SER A 68 -5.38 19.22 29.37
CA SER A 68 -5.00 18.99 30.77
C SER A 68 -6.19 19.25 31.70
N ALA A 69 -6.37 18.43 32.74
CA ALA A 69 -7.49 18.53 33.69
C ALA A 69 -7.80 19.97 34.19
N PRO A 70 -6.82 20.81 34.57
CA PRO A 70 -7.11 22.16 35.08
C PRO A 70 -7.79 23.09 34.07
N VAL A 71 -7.69 22.81 32.76
CA VAL A 71 -8.24 23.67 31.71
C VAL A 71 -9.45 23.05 31.02
N GLN A 72 -9.83 21.81 31.33
CA GLN A 72 -10.93 21.13 30.63
C GLN A 72 -12.28 21.85 30.75
N ALA A 73 -12.48 22.62 31.81
CA ALA A 73 -13.67 23.47 32.00
C ALA A 73 -13.70 24.72 31.10
N LEU A 74 -12.56 25.12 30.52
CA LEU A 74 -12.50 26.28 29.62
C LEU A 74 -13.16 25.97 28.26
N PRO A 75 -13.75 26.97 27.59
CA PRO A 75 -14.23 26.84 26.22
C PRO A 75 -13.14 26.34 25.25
N LEU A 76 -13.54 25.63 24.19
CA LEU A 76 -12.59 25.11 23.18
C LEU A 76 -11.70 26.20 22.56
N PRO A 77 -12.22 27.39 22.16
CA PRO A 77 -11.37 28.44 21.58
C PRO A 77 -10.24 28.90 22.51
N GLU A 78 -10.49 28.94 23.82
CA GLU A 78 -9.50 29.37 24.83
C GLU A 78 -8.39 28.34 25.05
N ARG A 79 -8.59 27.10 24.59
CA ARG A 79 -7.63 26.00 24.72
C ARG A 79 -6.89 25.70 23.42
N GLN A 80 -7.20 26.40 22.34
CA GLN A 80 -6.69 26.10 21.00
C GLN A 80 -5.19 26.44 20.87
N ILE A 81 -4.42 25.52 20.27
CA ILE A 81 -2.98 25.66 20.04
C ILE A 81 -2.57 25.48 18.57
N TYR A 82 -3.50 25.12 17.70
CA TYR A 82 -3.31 25.02 16.25
C TYR A 82 -4.41 25.76 15.52
N PHE A 83 -4.04 26.52 14.50
CA PHE A 83 -4.88 27.38 13.69
C PHE A 83 -4.64 27.10 12.19
N PRO A 84 -5.58 27.44 11.30
CA PRO A 84 -5.43 27.20 9.86
C PRO A 84 -4.14 27.78 9.26
N GLU A 85 -3.67 28.93 9.76
CA GLU A 85 -2.42 29.56 9.31
C GLU A 85 -1.18 28.69 9.56
N ASP A 86 -1.23 27.78 10.54
CA ASP A 86 -0.13 26.87 10.85
C ASP A 86 -0.04 25.70 9.86
N ALA A 87 -0.98 25.56 8.93
CA ALA A 87 -1.04 24.43 8.01
C ALA A 87 0.21 24.31 7.12
N ALA A 88 0.89 25.43 6.83
CA ALA A 88 2.13 25.45 6.05
C ALA A 88 3.40 25.16 6.90
N GLU A 89 3.31 25.19 8.23
CA GLU A 89 4.48 25.09 9.11
C GLU A 89 5.09 23.69 9.13
N ASP A 90 6.42 23.62 9.13
CA ASP A 90 7.13 22.36 9.31
C ASP A 90 6.96 21.77 10.73
N ALA A 91 7.36 20.51 10.93
CA ALA A 91 7.20 19.84 12.22
C ALA A 91 7.97 20.50 13.38
N LYS A 92 9.12 21.12 13.11
CA LYS A 92 9.96 21.80 14.11
C LYS A 92 9.36 23.13 14.53
N SER A 93 8.84 23.90 13.57
CA SER A 93 8.10 25.14 13.81
C SER A 93 6.81 24.87 14.57
N LEU A 94 6.03 23.87 14.16
CA LEU A 94 4.84 23.43 14.88
C LEU A 94 5.14 23.03 16.32
N PHE A 95 6.21 22.27 16.58
CA PHE A 95 6.62 21.91 17.94
C PHE A 95 6.86 23.15 18.81
N SER A 96 7.53 24.16 18.24
CA SER A 96 7.83 25.42 18.92
C SER A 96 6.58 26.27 19.16
N LEU A 97 5.68 26.35 18.17
CA LEU A 97 4.37 27.01 18.30
C LEU A 97 3.50 26.36 19.36
N PHE A 98 3.40 25.04 19.34
CA PHE A 98 2.68 24.24 20.34
C PHE A 98 3.22 24.52 21.74
N GLY A 99 4.54 24.45 21.93
CA GLY A 99 5.17 24.77 23.20
C GLY A 99 4.81 26.17 23.73
N ARG A 100 4.96 27.20 22.89
CA ARG A 100 4.65 28.60 23.26
C ARG A 100 3.17 28.84 23.54
N ARG A 101 2.26 28.20 22.78
CA ARG A 101 0.81 28.35 22.96
C ARG A 101 0.32 27.57 24.18
N MET A 102 0.77 26.33 24.36
CA MET A 102 0.48 25.54 25.56
C MET A 102 0.93 26.27 26.83
N GLU A 103 2.08 26.94 26.81
CA GLU A 103 2.58 27.69 27.95
C GLU A 103 1.55 28.71 28.48
N ARG A 104 0.90 29.45 27.57
CA ARG A 104 -0.02 30.56 27.87
C ARG A 104 -1.38 30.11 28.42
N ILE A 105 -1.87 28.96 27.97
CA ILE A 105 -3.23 28.50 28.30
C ILE A 105 -3.37 28.13 29.77
N GLY A 106 -4.41 28.62 30.45
CA GLY A 106 -4.65 28.34 31.87
C GLY A 106 -3.69 29.04 32.83
N LYS A 107 -2.97 30.07 32.37
CA LYS A 107 -2.26 30.99 33.28
C LYS A 107 -3.27 31.93 33.92
N ALA A 108 -3.08 32.22 35.22
CA ALA A 108 -3.82 33.28 35.89
C ALA A 108 -3.46 34.65 35.27
N PRO A 109 -4.34 35.67 35.36
CA PRO A 109 -4.10 37.00 34.79
C PRO A 109 -2.77 37.65 35.22
N ASN A 110 -2.32 37.34 36.44
CA ASN A 110 -1.11 37.91 37.05
C ASN A 110 0.13 37.00 36.91
N ALA A 111 0.08 35.98 36.05
CA ALA A 111 1.19 35.04 35.90
C ALA A 111 2.40 35.68 35.19
N ILE A 112 3.60 35.29 35.61
CA ILE A 112 4.86 35.79 35.04
C ILE A 112 4.92 35.49 33.52
N PRO A 113 5.16 36.51 32.67
CA PRO A 113 5.35 36.31 31.23
C PRO A 113 6.48 35.31 30.95
N ASN A 114 6.31 34.47 29.92
CA ASN A 114 7.32 33.50 29.48
C ASN A 114 7.79 32.44 30.51
N LYS A 115 7.05 32.28 31.62
CA LYS A 115 7.26 31.22 32.61
C LYS A 115 6.03 30.31 32.69
N GLY A 116 6.13 29.04 32.26
CA GLY A 116 5.02 28.09 32.34
C GLY A 116 5.33 26.70 31.78
N ASN A 117 4.44 25.74 32.04
CA ASN A 117 4.61 24.36 31.58
C ASN A 117 4.30 24.24 30.08
N ARG A 118 5.29 23.80 29.29
CA ARG A 118 5.17 23.50 27.85
C ARG A 118 4.85 22.04 27.54
N ASN A 119 4.85 21.19 28.56
CA ASN A 119 4.62 19.74 28.46
C ASN A 119 3.23 19.35 29.00
N LYS A 120 2.22 20.15 28.62
CA LYS A 120 0.81 19.89 28.95
C LYS A 120 0.28 18.72 28.11
N ARG A 121 -1.00 18.39 28.22
CA ARG A 121 -1.63 17.32 27.44
C ARG A 121 -2.25 17.89 26.17
N PRO A 122 -1.61 17.86 24.99
CA PRO A 122 -2.25 18.30 23.76
C PRO A 122 -3.14 17.18 23.21
N ARG A 123 -4.36 17.53 22.82
CA ARG A 123 -5.25 16.73 22.00
C ARG A 123 -5.18 17.26 20.57
N ILE A 124 -4.64 16.47 19.65
CA ILE A 124 -4.43 16.80 18.23
C ILE A 124 -5.51 16.06 17.43
N ALA A 125 -6.40 16.82 16.79
CA ALA A 125 -7.35 16.29 15.83
C ALA A 125 -6.72 16.22 14.43
N VAL A 126 -7.03 15.13 13.73
CA VAL A 126 -6.61 14.88 12.36
C VAL A 126 -7.84 14.51 11.53
N GLY A 127 -7.82 14.83 10.24
CA GLY A 127 -9.03 14.79 9.39
C GLY A 127 -9.78 13.46 9.41
N THR A 128 -9.05 12.34 9.24
CA THR A 128 -9.61 10.99 9.31
C THR A 128 -8.54 10.04 9.85
N GLY A 129 -8.97 9.02 10.60
CA GLY A 129 -8.09 7.91 10.95
C GLY A 129 -8.69 6.96 11.97
N SER A 130 -8.70 5.67 11.65
CA SER A 130 -8.99 4.63 12.64
C SER A 130 -7.88 4.58 13.70
N ILE A 131 -8.13 3.99 14.86
CA ILE A 131 -7.11 3.83 15.91
C ILE A 131 -5.88 3.08 15.37
N GLY A 132 -6.11 2.00 14.60
CA GLY A 132 -5.04 1.22 13.98
C GLY A 132 -4.20 2.02 12.98
N GLU A 133 -4.84 2.85 12.17
CA GLU A 133 -4.14 3.77 11.27
C GLU A 133 -3.28 4.75 12.06
N LEU A 134 -3.87 5.47 13.03
CA LEU A 134 -3.15 6.49 13.78
C LEU A 134 -1.97 5.90 14.54
N ALA A 135 -2.13 4.71 15.13
CA ALA A 135 -1.04 3.99 15.78
C ALA A 135 0.10 3.69 14.81
N SER A 136 -0.20 3.20 13.60
CA SER A 136 0.81 2.94 12.57
C SER A 136 1.47 4.22 12.06
N VAL A 137 0.69 5.27 11.78
CA VAL A 137 1.18 6.57 11.31
C VAL A 137 2.14 7.18 12.31
N ILE A 138 1.76 7.27 13.59
CA ILE A 138 2.62 7.92 14.59
C ILE A 138 3.67 6.98 15.18
N GLY A 139 3.71 5.71 14.76
CA GLY A 139 4.62 4.70 15.32
C GLY A 139 4.39 4.50 16.81
N ALA A 140 3.19 4.04 17.18
CA ALA A 140 2.82 3.73 18.55
C ALA A 140 2.55 2.23 18.72
N ARG A 141 3.02 1.67 19.84
CA ARG A 141 2.72 0.29 20.27
C ARG A 141 1.55 0.29 21.26
N PRO A 142 0.60 -0.64 21.13
CA PRO A 142 -0.51 -0.77 22.07
C PRO A 142 0.00 -1.17 23.47
N GLU A 143 -0.66 -0.69 24.53
CA GLU A 143 -0.53 -1.31 25.84
C GLU A 143 -1.28 -2.63 25.92
N ALA A 144 -0.97 -3.46 26.93
CA ALA A 144 -1.50 -4.82 27.07
C ALA A 144 -3.04 -4.90 27.11
N ASN A 145 -3.71 -3.84 27.55
CA ASN A 145 -5.17 -3.77 27.64
C ASN A 145 -5.87 -3.37 26.32
N VAL A 146 -5.11 -3.02 25.28
CA VAL A 146 -5.70 -2.65 23.99
C VAL A 146 -6.01 -3.92 23.18
N PRO A 147 -7.28 -4.17 22.82
CA PRO A 147 -7.63 -5.36 22.06
C PRO A 147 -7.06 -5.29 20.65
N ARG A 148 -6.60 -6.43 20.12
CA ARG A 148 -6.01 -6.51 18.77
C ARG A 148 -6.97 -6.04 17.67
N SER A 149 -8.28 -6.18 17.88
CA SER A 149 -9.32 -5.69 16.95
C SER A 149 -9.27 -4.18 16.77
N ALA A 150 -8.85 -3.41 17.77
CA ALA A 150 -8.72 -1.96 17.67
C ALA A 150 -7.59 -1.50 16.72
N LEU A 151 -6.65 -2.39 16.41
CA LEU A 151 -5.55 -2.12 15.50
C LEU A 151 -5.94 -2.38 14.04
N ARG A 152 -7.11 -2.98 13.79
CA ARG A 152 -7.56 -3.32 12.44
C ARG A 152 -7.89 -2.07 11.65
N LEU A 153 -7.47 -2.07 10.39
CA LEU A 153 -7.86 -1.07 9.42
C LEU A 153 -9.26 -1.38 8.87
N PRO A 154 -10.05 -0.35 8.54
CA PRO A 154 -11.30 -0.53 7.81
C PRO A 154 -11.11 -1.29 6.50
N ALA A 155 -12.08 -2.14 6.15
CA ALA A 155 -12.06 -2.86 4.87
C ALA A 155 -12.07 -1.91 3.67
N SER A 156 -12.70 -0.74 3.79
CA SER A 156 -12.68 0.32 2.77
C SER A 156 -11.27 0.82 2.48
N ASP A 157 -10.41 0.93 3.48
CA ASP A 157 -9.03 1.36 3.29
C ASP A 157 -8.22 0.26 2.59
N LEU A 158 -8.37 -0.99 3.03
CA LEU A 158 -7.70 -2.13 2.45
C LEU A 158 -8.09 -2.38 0.98
N ARG A 159 -9.33 -2.05 0.59
CA ARG A 159 -9.80 -2.18 -0.80
C ARG A 159 -9.31 -1.10 -1.76
N ARG A 160 -8.57 -0.09 -1.26
CA ARG A 160 -7.91 0.93 -2.10
C ARG A 160 -6.61 0.44 -2.75
N ILE A 161 -6.10 -0.71 -2.29
CA ILE A 161 -4.88 -1.32 -2.82
C ILE A 161 -5.14 -1.78 -4.26
N SER A 162 -4.25 -1.41 -5.18
CA SER A 162 -4.40 -1.75 -6.59
C SER A 162 -3.58 -2.97 -6.98
N GLU A 163 -3.86 -3.48 -8.17
CA GLU A 163 -3.14 -4.62 -8.77
C GLU A 163 -1.66 -4.30 -9.01
N THR A 164 -1.31 -3.03 -9.30
CA THR A 164 0.10 -2.61 -9.42
C THR A 164 0.81 -2.56 -8.09
N ASP A 165 0.12 -2.20 -7.00
CA ASP A 165 0.75 -2.16 -5.66
C ASP A 165 1.12 -3.59 -5.22
N ILE A 166 0.24 -4.56 -5.52
CA ILE A 166 0.49 -5.98 -5.27
C ILE A 166 1.66 -6.49 -6.12
N TRP A 167 1.71 -6.17 -7.41
CA TRP A 167 2.84 -6.55 -8.26
C TRP A 167 4.17 -5.96 -7.77
N SER A 168 4.19 -4.67 -7.41
CA SER A 168 5.37 -3.99 -6.86
C SER A 168 5.85 -4.66 -5.56
N ALA A 169 4.91 -5.03 -4.67
CA ALA A 169 5.23 -5.73 -3.44
C ALA A 169 5.87 -7.11 -3.68
N ILE A 170 5.39 -7.85 -4.69
CA ILE A 170 5.97 -9.14 -5.09
C ILE A 170 7.39 -8.95 -5.62
N GLU A 171 7.63 -7.97 -6.50
CA GLU A 171 8.98 -7.69 -7.00
C GLU A 171 9.95 -7.35 -5.87
N ARG A 172 9.53 -6.52 -4.92
CA ARG A 172 10.35 -6.13 -3.78
C ARG A 172 10.70 -7.30 -2.87
N LEU A 173 9.73 -8.18 -2.60
CA LEU A 173 9.99 -9.42 -1.85
C LEU A 173 10.91 -10.37 -2.63
N ARG A 174 10.75 -10.43 -3.95
CA ARG A 174 11.56 -11.26 -4.84
C ARG A 174 13.03 -10.83 -4.86
N ASP A 175 13.29 -9.52 -4.81
CA ASP A 175 14.64 -8.96 -4.80
C ASP A 175 15.29 -8.99 -3.39
N GLY A 176 14.54 -9.38 -2.34
CA GLY A 176 15.04 -9.48 -0.96
C GLY A 176 15.32 -8.14 -0.28
N ASP A 177 14.87 -7.04 -0.88
CA ASP A 177 15.25 -5.66 -0.51
C ASP A 177 14.36 -5.05 0.58
N VAL A 178 13.66 -5.88 1.37
CA VAL A 178 12.64 -5.37 2.31
C VAL A 178 12.59 -6.11 3.63
N ASP A 179 12.85 -5.39 4.71
CA ASP A 179 12.37 -5.77 6.05
C ASP A 179 10.91 -5.34 6.20
N HIS A 180 10.01 -6.33 6.30
CA HIS A 180 8.57 -6.11 6.32
C HIS A 180 7.93 -6.46 7.67
N GLY A 181 8.65 -7.08 8.61
CA GLY A 181 8.11 -7.49 9.92
C GLY A 181 6.89 -8.42 9.84
N PHE A 182 6.73 -9.14 8.73
CA PHE A 182 5.76 -10.23 8.57
C PHE A 182 6.53 -11.54 8.62
N ASP A 183 6.01 -12.51 9.36
CA ASP A 183 6.58 -13.85 9.43
C ASP A 183 6.37 -14.61 8.11
N ASP A 184 7.10 -15.72 7.98
CA ASP A 184 6.94 -16.67 6.89
C ASP A 184 5.50 -17.23 6.80
N ALA A 185 5.17 -17.75 5.62
CA ALA A 185 3.89 -18.41 5.35
C ALA A 185 3.69 -19.65 6.24
N LEU A 186 2.71 -19.59 7.13
CA LEU A 186 2.34 -20.71 8.01
C LEU A 186 1.51 -21.78 7.27
N GLU A 187 0.51 -21.36 6.49
CA GLU A 187 -0.48 -22.28 5.90
C GLU A 187 -0.70 -22.06 4.40
N TYR A 188 -0.57 -20.82 3.90
CA TYR A 188 -0.88 -20.47 2.52
C TYR A 188 0.28 -19.72 1.87
N GLU A 189 0.51 -20.00 0.60
CA GLU A 189 1.57 -19.41 -0.22
C GLU A 189 0.94 -18.79 -1.47
N LEU A 190 1.32 -17.55 -1.77
CA LEU A 190 1.01 -16.92 -3.05
C LEU A 190 2.03 -17.41 -4.07
N VAL A 191 1.54 -17.89 -5.21
CA VAL A 191 2.38 -18.37 -6.32
C VAL A 191 2.55 -17.23 -7.32
N ALA A 192 3.78 -17.01 -7.79
CA ALA A 192 4.07 -16.05 -8.84
C ALA A 192 4.31 -16.74 -10.20
N GLU A 193 4.31 -15.97 -11.28
CA GLU A 193 4.51 -16.47 -12.67
C GLU A 193 5.77 -17.32 -12.86
N ASP A 194 6.83 -17.01 -12.13
CA ASP A 194 8.12 -17.69 -12.17
C ASP A 194 8.16 -18.95 -11.28
N GLY A 195 7.04 -19.33 -10.66
CA GLY A 195 6.91 -20.46 -9.74
C GLY A 195 7.37 -20.17 -8.31
N ARG A 196 7.89 -18.96 -8.03
CA ARG A 196 8.29 -18.59 -6.66
C ARG A 196 7.07 -18.43 -5.76
N ARG A 197 7.29 -18.67 -4.46
CA ARG A 197 6.24 -18.64 -3.44
C ARG A 197 6.50 -17.53 -2.43
N PHE A 198 5.45 -16.81 -2.08
CA PHE A 198 5.52 -15.66 -1.17
C PHE A 198 4.47 -15.74 -0.07
N PRO A 199 4.74 -15.24 1.15
CA PRO A 199 3.72 -15.14 2.19
C PRO A 199 2.62 -14.13 1.80
N PRO A 200 1.34 -14.54 1.68
CA PRO A 200 0.26 -13.64 1.23
C PRO A 200 0.13 -12.38 2.07
N LYS A 201 0.32 -12.49 3.39
CA LYS A 201 0.25 -11.34 4.30
C LYS A 201 1.43 -10.39 4.12
N ALA A 202 2.62 -10.88 3.79
CA ALA A 202 3.77 -10.02 3.53
C ALA A 202 3.53 -9.22 2.24
N VAL A 203 3.10 -9.89 1.17
CA VAL A 203 2.75 -9.25 -0.11
C VAL A 203 1.69 -8.17 0.11
N PHE A 204 0.57 -8.54 0.73
CA PHE A 204 -0.54 -7.60 0.93
C PHE A 204 -0.18 -6.46 1.88
N GLY A 205 0.58 -6.72 2.94
CA GLY A 205 1.02 -5.69 3.89
C GLY A 205 1.94 -4.66 3.28
N LEU A 206 2.86 -5.09 2.40
CA LEU A 206 3.72 -4.18 1.64
C LEU A 206 2.94 -3.35 0.63
N ALA A 207 2.07 -4.01 -0.15
CA ALA A 207 1.19 -3.31 -1.09
C ALA A 207 0.30 -2.28 -0.38
N ALA A 208 -0.25 -2.65 0.79
CA ALA A 208 -1.04 -1.75 1.63
C ALA A 208 -0.22 -0.58 2.17
N SER A 209 1.04 -0.82 2.53
CA SER A 209 1.92 0.24 3.05
C SER A 209 2.20 1.30 2.01
N ASP A 210 2.48 0.86 0.78
CA ASP A 210 2.73 1.74 -0.36
C ASP A 210 1.46 2.51 -0.74
N ALA A 211 0.32 1.81 -0.87
CA ALA A 211 -0.94 2.41 -1.27
C ALA A 211 -1.51 3.41 -0.24
N LEU A 212 -1.33 3.16 1.05
CA LEU A 212 -1.88 3.99 2.12
C LEU A 212 -0.91 5.06 2.64
N GLY A 213 0.37 4.98 2.27
CA GLY A 213 1.42 5.94 2.65
C GLY A 213 1.87 5.83 4.11
N PHE A 214 1.63 4.69 4.76
CA PHE A 214 2.08 4.42 6.13
C PHE A 214 2.32 2.93 6.37
N PRO A 215 3.15 2.54 7.35
CA PRO A 215 3.44 1.13 7.60
C PRO A 215 2.20 0.32 8.00
N VAL A 216 1.82 -0.66 7.19
CA VAL A 216 0.77 -1.63 7.50
C VAL A 216 1.41 -2.91 8.01
N ARG A 217 1.04 -3.33 9.21
CA ARG A 217 1.65 -4.42 9.98
C ARG A 217 0.72 -5.63 10.12
N PRO A 218 1.21 -6.80 10.56
CA PRO A 218 0.37 -8.00 10.78
C PRO A 218 -0.84 -7.80 11.71
N ALA A 219 -0.82 -6.78 12.58
CA ALA A 219 -1.92 -6.43 13.46
C ALA A 219 -3.01 -5.59 12.78
N ASN A 220 -2.75 -5.02 11.60
CA ASN A 220 -3.69 -4.13 10.92
C ASN A 220 -4.75 -4.86 10.08
N PHE A 221 -4.53 -6.12 9.73
CA PHE A 221 -5.51 -6.91 8.98
C PHE A 221 -5.40 -8.41 9.30
N THR A 222 -6.39 -9.17 8.87
CA THR A 222 -6.39 -10.64 8.90
C THR A 222 -6.03 -11.19 7.53
N GLY A 223 -5.29 -12.29 7.50
CA GLY A 223 -5.11 -13.10 6.30
C GLY A 223 -5.89 -14.40 6.44
N GLY A 224 -6.04 -15.12 5.33
CA GLY A 224 -6.79 -16.37 5.24
C GLY A 224 -7.97 -16.25 4.29
N VAL A 225 -8.58 -17.40 3.98
CA VAL A 225 -9.74 -17.51 3.09
C VAL A 225 -10.89 -16.64 3.61
N GLY A 226 -11.56 -15.92 2.70
CA GLY A 226 -12.68 -15.02 3.03
C GLY A 226 -12.29 -13.69 3.65
N THR A 227 -11.00 -13.37 3.76
CA THR A 227 -10.52 -12.06 4.20
C THR A 227 -10.25 -11.13 3.02
N VAL A 228 -10.33 -9.80 3.24
CA VAL A 228 -9.99 -8.78 2.23
C VAL A 228 -8.59 -8.99 1.66
N CYS A 229 -7.64 -9.47 2.48
CA CYS A 229 -6.29 -9.78 2.03
C CYS A 229 -6.28 -10.81 0.89
N PHE A 230 -7.00 -11.92 1.02
CA PHE A 230 -7.03 -12.96 -0.02
C PHE A 230 -7.88 -12.53 -1.21
N GLU A 231 -9.05 -11.95 -0.93
CA GLU A 231 -9.96 -11.38 -1.95
C GLU A 231 -9.19 -10.47 -2.93
N MET A 232 -8.38 -9.54 -2.40
CA MET A 232 -7.65 -8.57 -3.22
C MET A 232 -6.48 -9.20 -3.99
N LEU A 233 -5.77 -10.17 -3.41
CA LEU A 233 -4.68 -10.87 -4.10
C LEU A 233 -5.22 -11.73 -5.27
N GLU A 234 -6.31 -12.45 -5.06
CA GLU A 234 -6.98 -13.27 -6.09
C GLU A 234 -7.61 -12.37 -7.17
N ARG A 235 -8.24 -11.25 -6.77
CA ARG A 235 -8.76 -10.25 -7.71
C ARG A 235 -7.64 -9.58 -8.51
N ALA A 236 -6.44 -9.44 -7.94
CA ALA A 236 -5.27 -9.00 -8.66
C ALA A 236 -4.70 -10.07 -9.60
N GLY A 237 -5.21 -11.30 -9.56
CA GLY A 237 -4.87 -12.35 -10.49
C GLY A 237 -3.78 -13.28 -9.98
N TRP A 238 -3.53 -13.30 -8.66
CA TRP A 238 -2.53 -14.15 -8.05
C TRP A 238 -3.14 -15.37 -7.38
N ALA A 239 -2.61 -16.55 -7.69
CA ALA A 239 -3.05 -17.79 -7.08
C ALA A 239 -2.52 -17.90 -5.65
N ILE A 240 -3.37 -18.37 -4.73
CA ILE A 240 -2.97 -18.71 -3.37
C ILE A 240 -3.26 -20.19 -3.15
N ILE A 241 -2.23 -20.93 -2.76
CA ILE A 241 -2.32 -22.37 -2.49
C ILE A 241 -2.06 -22.65 -1.02
N ARG A 242 -2.60 -23.77 -0.52
CA ARG A 242 -2.23 -24.28 0.79
C ARG A 242 -0.84 -24.92 0.69
N LYS A 243 0.00 -24.72 1.70
CA LYS A 243 1.33 -25.32 1.79
C LYS A 243 1.21 -26.85 1.72
N GLY A 244 1.93 -27.47 0.77
CA GLY A 244 1.84 -28.90 0.47
C GLY A 244 0.69 -29.31 -0.46
N GLY A 245 -0.13 -28.37 -0.94
CA GLY A 245 -1.08 -28.60 -2.02
C GLY A 245 -0.40 -28.64 -3.39
N ALA A 246 -1.06 -29.30 -4.36
CA ALA A 246 -0.62 -29.33 -5.75
C ALA A 246 -0.58 -27.91 -6.34
N ASP A 247 0.46 -27.63 -7.12
CA ASP A 247 0.57 -26.38 -7.86
C ASP A 247 -0.50 -26.36 -8.97
N PRO A 248 -1.29 -25.29 -9.14
CA PRO A 248 -2.20 -25.16 -10.28
C PRO A 248 -1.49 -25.23 -11.65
N GLY A 249 -0.15 -25.19 -11.70
CA GLY A 249 0.67 -25.27 -12.91
C GLY A 249 1.55 -26.52 -13.10
N ASP A 250 1.50 -27.55 -12.26
CA ASP A 250 2.37 -28.75 -12.40
C ASP A 250 1.68 -29.86 -13.24
N PRO A 251 2.25 -30.28 -14.40
CA PRO A 251 1.69 -31.32 -15.25
C PRO A 251 2.06 -32.76 -14.83
N ALA A 252 2.53 -32.99 -13.61
CA ALA A 252 3.19 -34.24 -13.22
C ALA A 252 2.29 -35.49 -13.03
N ASP A 253 0.98 -35.42 -13.26
CA ASP A 253 0.06 -36.58 -13.19
C ASP A 253 -0.72 -36.79 -14.51
N ALA A 254 -0.02 -36.80 -15.65
CA ALA A 254 -0.59 -37.18 -16.94
C ALA A 254 0.32 -38.18 -17.67
N ASP A 255 0.53 -39.34 -17.06
CA ASP A 255 1.01 -40.52 -17.77
C ASP A 255 -0.19 -41.45 -18.08
N SER A 256 -0.59 -41.46 -19.35
CA SER A 256 -1.36 -42.51 -20.02
C SER A 256 -1.44 -42.16 -21.49
N GLU A 257 -0.55 -42.76 -22.28
CA GLU A 257 -0.58 -42.72 -23.73
C GLU A 257 -1.92 -43.22 -24.29
N GLU A 258 -2.67 -42.39 -25.02
CA GLU A 258 -3.17 -42.69 -26.37
C GLU A 258 -3.85 -41.45 -26.99
N ARG A 259 -3.52 -41.20 -28.25
CA ARG A 259 -3.92 -40.02 -29.01
C ARG A 259 -5.30 -40.23 -29.62
N GLU A 260 -6.23 -39.32 -29.32
CA GLU A 260 -7.32 -38.98 -30.23
C GLU A 260 -7.41 -37.47 -30.40
N TRP A 261 -7.28 -37.03 -31.65
CA TRP A 261 -7.36 -35.62 -32.05
C TRP A 261 -8.82 -35.21 -32.22
N ALA A 262 -9.37 -34.54 -31.20
CA ALA A 262 -10.63 -33.83 -31.26
C ALA A 262 -10.44 -32.36 -30.82
N GLU A 263 -11.30 -31.47 -31.33
CA GLU A 263 -11.28 -30.02 -31.12
C GLU A 263 -11.32 -29.66 -29.62
N GLY A 264 -10.15 -29.45 -29.00
CA GLY A 264 -10.03 -29.25 -27.56
C GLY A 264 -8.66 -29.57 -26.97
N ASP A 265 -7.59 -29.26 -27.70
CA ASP A 265 -6.20 -29.64 -27.41
C ASP A 265 -5.77 -29.40 -25.94
N GLU A 266 -5.36 -30.45 -25.23
CA GLU A 266 -4.85 -30.36 -23.85
C GLU A 266 -3.52 -29.62 -23.76
N ARG A 267 -2.72 -29.61 -24.83
CA ARG A 267 -1.57 -28.69 -24.92
C ARG A 267 -2.04 -27.26 -24.90
N ARG A 268 -3.17 -26.94 -25.55
CA ARG A 268 -3.79 -25.61 -25.46
C ARG A 268 -4.28 -25.34 -24.04
N LEU A 269 -4.76 -26.33 -23.27
CA LEU A 269 -5.16 -26.16 -21.87
C LEU A 269 -3.97 -25.96 -20.91
N ALA A 270 -2.86 -26.68 -21.07
CA ALA A 270 -1.62 -26.46 -20.32
C ALA A 270 -0.96 -25.11 -20.69
N HIS A 271 -1.00 -24.75 -21.97
CA HIS A 271 -0.55 -23.45 -22.50
C HIS A 271 -1.44 -22.31 -21.97
N LEU A 272 -2.77 -22.48 -22.00
CA LEU A 272 -3.76 -21.59 -21.40
C LEU A 272 -3.62 -21.46 -19.89
N ARG A 273 -2.99 -22.41 -19.19
CA ARG A 273 -2.75 -22.41 -17.73
C ARG A 273 -1.42 -21.73 -17.36
N ARG A 274 -0.35 -21.88 -18.17
CA ARG A 274 0.89 -21.07 -18.03
C ARG A 274 0.71 -19.62 -18.48
N GLU A 275 -0.14 -19.36 -19.47
CA GLU A 275 -0.58 -18.01 -19.87
C GLU A 275 -1.54 -17.35 -18.84
N ARG A 276 -1.81 -18.01 -17.70
CA ARG A 276 -2.94 -17.76 -16.79
C ARG A 276 -2.55 -17.28 -15.40
N HIS A 277 -1.39 -16.68 -15.23
CA HIS A 277 -1.24 -15.72 -14.15
C HIS A 277 -1.63 -14.34 -14.70
N PRO A 278 -2.89 -13.90 -14.59
CA PRO A 278 -3.27 -12.59 -15.06
C PRO A 278 -2.67 -11.48 -14.18
N GLY A 279 -1.87 -11.80 -13.16
CA GLY A 279 -1.19 -10.86 -12.26
C GLY A 279 -0.49 -9.72 -12.99
N VAL A 280 0.47 -10.05 -13.86
CA VAL A 280 1.21 -9.03 -14.63
C VAL A 280 0.30 -8.29 -15.61
N ALA A 281 -0.61 -9.00 -16.29
CA ALA A 281 -1.54 -8.38 -17.23
C ALA A 281 -2.50 -7.39 -16.55
N ARG A 282 -3.04 -7.73 -15.37
CA ARG A 282 -3.91 -6.88 -14.56
C ARG A 282 -3.12 -5.70 -14.00
N ALA A 283 -1.90 -5.92 -13.51
CA ALA A 283 -1.01 -4.85 -13.08
C ALA A 283 -0.72 -3.86 -14.23
N LYS A 284 -0.40 -4.35 -15.44
CA LYS A 284 -0.14 -3.48 -16.61
C LYS A 284 -1.36 -2.63 -16.97
N LYS A 285 -2.55 -3.22 -16.99
CA LYS A 285 -3.80 -2.48 -17.24
C LYS A 285 -4.08 -1.45 -16.15
N ALA A 286 -3.84 -1.80 -14.88
CA ALA A 286 -4.01 -0.86 -13.77
C ALA A 286 -2.99 0.30 -13.81
N GLU A 287 -1.74 0.04 -14.19
CA GLU A 287 -0.72 1.06 -14.46
C GLU A 287 -1.20 2.06 -15.51
N MET A 288 -1.65 1.55 -16.67
CA MET A 288 -2.15 2.36 -17.78
C MET A 288 -3.33 3.24 -17.39
N ARG A 289 -4.30 2.69 -16.67
CA ARG A 289 -5.43 3.48 -16.16
C ARG A 289 -4.97 4.59 -15.22
N ARG A 290 -3.96 4.33 -14.38
CA ARG A 290 -3.41 5.33 -13.46
C ARG A 290 -2.65 6.43 -14.19
N SER A 291 -1.79 6.09 -15.16
CA SER A 291 -0.93 7.05 -15.84
C SER A 291 -1.64 7.85 -16.93
N HIS A 292 -2.61 7.26 -17.61
CA HIS A 292 -3.27 7.86 -18.77
C HIS A 292 -4.77 8.12 -18.56
N GLY A 293 -5.35 7.69 -17.45
CA GLY A 293 -6.79 7.83 -17.15
C GLY A 293 -7.69 6.87 -17.93
N LYS A 294 -7.16 6.08 -18.87
CA LYS A 294 -7.91 5.15 -19.73
C LYS A 294 -7.02 4.03 -20.26
N LEU A 295 -7.64 2.94 -20.72
CA LEU A 295 -6.97 1.94 -21.55
C LEU A 295 -7.03 2.32 -23.02
N PHE A 296 -5.94 2.09 -23.76
CA PHE A 296 -5.89 2.21 -25.21
C PHE A 296 -4.88 1.22 -25.79
N CYS A 297 -4.95 0.98 -27.11
CA CYS A 297 -3.95 0.17 -27.79
C CYS A 297 -2.65 0.96 -27.96
N GLU A 298 -1.55 0.51 -27.35
CA GLU A 298 -0.23 1.17 -27.45
C GLU A 298 0.32 1.21 -28.88
N ARG A 299 -0.17 0.33 -29.77
CA ARG A 299 0.26 0.28 -31.17
C ARG A 299 -0.53 1.18 -32.12
N CYS A 300 -1.87 1.13 -32.06
CA CYS A 300 -2.72 1.84 -33.03
C CYS A 300 -3.50 3.02 -32.42
N GLY A 301 -3.35 3.28 -31.12
CA GLY A 301 -4.03 4.38 -30.43
C GLY A 301 -5.53 4.19 -30.23
N LEU A 302 -6.08 3.00 -30.53
CA LEU A 302 -7.51 2.71 -30.36
C LEU A 302 -7.93 2.96 -28.91
N ASP A 303 -8.86 3.89 -28.73
CA ASP A 303 -9.61 4.08 -27.49
C ASP A 303 -10.86 3.18 -27.55
N PRO A 304 -10.86 2.07 -26.81
CA PRO A 304 -11.88 1.05 -26.96
C PRO A 304 -13.22 1.49 -26.36
N VAL A 305 -13.23 2.40 -25.38
CA VAL A 305 -14.47 2.90 -24.77
C VAL A 305 -15.14 3.91 -25.69
N ALA A 306 -14.35 4.75 -26.35
CA ALA A 306 -14.86 5.68 -27.36
C ALA A 306 -15.45 4.93 -28.57
N GLU A 307 -14.84 3.83 -28.99
CA GLU A 307 -15.26 3.06 -30.17
C GLU A 307 -16.40 2.06 -29.88
N PHE A 308 -16.31 1.31 -28.77
CA PHE A 308 -17.19 0.17 -28.48
C PHE A 308 -18.09 0.36 -27.25
N GLY A 309 -18.02 1.52 -26.59
CA GLY A 309 -18.83 1.83 -25.41
C GLY A 309 -18.24 1.28 -24.10
N PRO A 310 -19.04 1.24 -23.01
CA PRO A 310 -18.56 0.98 -21.64
C PRO A 310 -17.77 -0.33 -21.48
N ASP A 311 -18.17 -1.37 -22.20
CA ASP A 311 -17.53 -2.69 -22.15
C ASP A 311 -16.34 -2.82 -23.11
N GLY A 312 -16.03 -1.78 -23.87
CA GLY A 312 -15.00 -1.79 -24.91
C GLY A 312 -13.63 -2.19 -24.39
N GLU A 313 -13.27 -1.84 -23.14
CA GLU A 313 -11.99 -2.22 -22.53
C GLU A 313 -11.71 -3.73 -22.57
N ALA A 314 -12.76 -4.57 -22.68
CA ALA A 314 -12.61 -6.01 -22.86
C ALA A 314 -11.80 -6.40 -24.11
N CYS A 315 -11.74 -5.53 -25.13
CA CYS A 315 -11.00 -5.78 -26.36
C CYS A 315 -9.47 -5.52 -26.25
N ILE A 316 -9.00 -4.99 -25.12
CA ILE A 316 -7.58 -4.73 -24.87
C ILE A 316 -6.96 -5.94 -24.16
N GLU A 317 -5.98 -6.55 -24.80
CA GLU A 317 -5.19 -7.70 -24.32
C GLU A 317 -3.77 -7.24 -23.98
N VAL A 318 -3.10 -7.92 -23.05
CA VAL A 318 -1.70 -7.62 -22.70
C VAL A 318 -0.79 -8.63 -23.38
N HIS A 319 0.18 -8.14 -24.13
CA HIS A 319 1.10 -8.91 -24.94
C HIS A 319 2.54 -8.72 -24.47
N HIS A 320 3.36 -9.77 -24.51
CA HIS A 320 4.79 -9.67 -24.22
C HIS A 320 5.55 -9.13 -25.44
N ARG A 321 6.25 -8.00 -25.28
CA ARG A 321 6.88 -7.25 -26.38
C ARG A 321 7.90 -8.08 -27.15
N ALA A 322 8.72 -8.85 -26.45
CA ALA A 322 9.92 -9.49 -27.00
C ALA A 322 9.82 -11.02 -27.16
N THR A 323 9.13 -11.71 -26.25
CA THR A 323 9.15 -13.18 -26.18
C THR A 323 7.74 -13.73 -26.06
N GLU A 324 7.38 -14.73 -26.89
CA GLU A 324 6.14 -15.47 -26.69
C GLU A 324 6.20 -16.24 -25.37
N VAL A 325 5.11 -16.21 -24.58
CA VAL A 325 5.01 -16.91 -23.28
C VAL A 325 5.41 -18.38 -23.40
N SER A 326 5.05 -19.01 -24.51
CA SER A 326 5.35 -20.41 -24.84
C SER A 326 6.85 -20.74 -24.93
N ARG A 327 7.69 -19.73 -25.17
CA ARG A 327 9.14 -19.85 -25.36
C ARG A 327 9.92 -19.33 -24.16
N MET A 328 9.24 -18.89 -23.10
CA MET A 328 9.89 -18.42 -21.89
C MET A 328 10.49 -19.60 -21.13
N ALA A 329 11.73 -19.43 -20.67
CA ALA A 329 12.37 -20.40 -19.80
C ALA A 329 11.63 -20.45 -18.44
N PRO A 330 11.62 -21.62 -17.75
CA PRO A 330 11.16 -21.69 -16.38
C PRO A 330 11.87 -20.64 -15.51
N GLY A 331 11.12 -19.92 -14.69
CA GLY A 331 11.66 -18.84 -13.86
C GLY A 331 11.85 -17.50 -14.58
N HIS A 332 11.36 -17.34 -15.82
CA HIS A 332 11.40 -16.06 -16.53
C HIS A 332 10.67 -14.97 -15.74
N ARG A 333 11.31 -13.81 -15.64
CA ARG A 333 10.83 -12.67 -14.85
C ARG A 333 10.34 -11.57 -15.78
N THR A 334 9.03 -11.34 -15.77
CA THR A 334 8.37 -10.32 -16.59
C THR A 334 8.26 -9.00 -15.85
N LYS A 335 8.78 -7.91 -16.43
CA LYS A 335 8.53 -6.54 -15.95
C LYS A 335 7.34 -5.92 -16.68
N LEU A 336 6.70 -4.91 -16.08
CA LEU A 336 5.63 -4.16 -16.75
C LEU A 336 6.07 -3.45 -18.04
N ALA A 337 7.37 -3.19 -18.20
CA ALA A 337 7.96 -2.64 -19.42
C ALA A 337 8.13 -3.68 -20.55
N ASP A 338 8.10 -4.98 -20.21
CA ASP A 338 8.24 -6.09 -21.14
C ASP A 338 6.91 -6.48 -21.78
N VAL A 339 5.81 -5.87 -21.32
CA VAL A 339 4.45 -6.10 -21.82
C VAL A 339 3.80 -4.81 -22.34
N GLU A 340 2.88 -4.95 -23.28
CA GLU A 340 2.14 -3.86 -23.91
C GLU A 340 0.64 -4.20 -24.01
N CYS A 341 -0.23 -3.20 -23.86
CA CYS A 341 -1.67 -3.36 -24.11
C CYS A 341 -1.98 -3.15 -25.60
N LEU A 342 -2.55 -4.16 -26.23
CA LEU A 342 -2.92 -4.16 -27.64
C LEU A 342 -4.41 -4.46 -27.80
N CYS A 343 -5.07 -3.86 -28.79
CA CYS A 343 -6.40 -4.31 -29.17
C CYS A 343 -6.36 -5.71 -29.80
N ALA A 344 -7.48 -6.41 -29.79
CA ALA A 344 -7.61 -7.77 -30.32
C ALA A 344 -7.07 -7.95 -31.76
N ASN A 345 -7.10 -6.91 -32.59
CA ASN A 345 -6.52 -6.95 -33.94
C ASN A 345 -5.00 -6.79 -33.93
N CYS A 346 -4.48 -5.77 -33.23
CA CYS A 346 -3.04 -5.55 -33.08
C CYS A 346 -2.34 -6.71 -32.39
N HIS A 347 -3.02 -7.32 -31.41
CA HIS A 347 -2.57 -8.51 -30.70
C HIS A 347 -2.34 -9.70 -31.66
N ARG A 348 -3.35 -10.05 -32.46
CA ARG A 348 -3.27 -11.12 -33.47
C ARG A 348 -2.17 -10.85 -34.51
N ILE A 349 -2.03 -9.60 -34.95
CA ILE A 349 -0.98 -9.22 -35.91
C ILE A 349 0.40 -9.43 -35.29
N ARG A 350 0.61 -9.05 -34.02
CA ARG A 350 1.90 -9.19 -33.34
C ARG A 350 2.31 -10.66 -33.21
N HIS A 351 1.41 -11.54 -32.79
CA HIS A 351 1.67 -12.98 -32.79
C HIS A 351 2.06 -13.52 -34.17
N LYS A 352 1.36 -13.11 -35.23
CA LYS A 352 1.70 -13.54 -36.60
C LYS A 352 3.10 -13.04 -37.02
N GLN A 353 3.49 -11.83 -36.62
CA GLN A 353 4.83 -11.29 -36.88
C GLN A 353 5.92 -12.06 -36.13
N MET A 354 5.72 -12.38 -34.85
CA MET A 354 6.70 -13.15 -34.05
C MET A 354 6.89 -14.57 -34.59
N LYS A 355 5.82 -15.25 -35.01
CA LYS A 355 5.91 -16.57 -35.63
C LYS A 355 6.72 -16.56 -36.94
N ARG A 356 6.56 -15.51 -37.75
CA ARG A 356 7.34 -15.33 -38.99
C ARG A 356 8.83 -15.10 -38.71
N ALA A 357 9.14 -14.19 -37.78
CA ALA A 357 10.52 -13.90 -37.39
C ALA A 357 11.22 -15.17 -36.84
N ALA A 358 10.49 -15.99 -36.08
CA ALA A 358 11.00 -17.27 -35.59
C ALA A 358 11.26 -18.32 -36.69
N SER A 359 10.47 -18.32 -37.78
CA SER A 359 10.69 -19.24 -38.91
C SER A 359 11.81 -18.80 -39.86
N GLU A 360 12.14 -17.50 -39.87
CA GLU A 360 13.13 -16.91 -40.78
C GLU A 360 14.55 -16.83 -40.16
N GLY A 361 14.75 -17.31 -38.92
CA GLY A 361 16.08 -17.43 -38.29
C GLY A 361 16.75 -16.11 -37.89
N SER A 362 16.05 -14.98 -37.94
CA SER A 362 16.60 -13.68 -37.59
C SER A 362 16.58 -13.46 -36.06
N ASN A 363 17.75 -13.38 -35.44
CA ASN A 363 17.91 -13.09 -34.01
C ASN A 363 18.01 -11.57 -33.72
N GLU A 364 17.46 -10.72 -34.59
CA GLU A 364 17.41 -9.26 -34.35
C GLU A 364 16.06 -8.84 -33.77
N PRO A 365 16.05 -8.04 -32.70
CA PRO A 365 14.81 -7.52 -32.12
C PRO A 365 14.11 -6.63 -33.15
N VAL A 366 12.90 -7.00 -33.56
CA VAL A 366 12.03 -6.16 -34.40
C VAL A 366 11.73 -4.89 -33.61
N ALA A 367 12.39 -3.79 -33.97
CA ALA A 367 12.20 -2.48 -33.36
C ALA A 367 10.70 -2.13 -33.32
N ALA A 368 10.23 -1.72 -32.14
CA ALA A 368 8.86 -1.24 -31.97
C ALA A 368 8.64 -0.07 -32.95
N PRO A 369 7.54 -0.06 -33.73
CA PRO A 369 7.22 1.11 -34.53
C PRO A 369 7.08 2.32 -33.61
N ALA A 370 7.71 3.43 -33.99
CA ALA A 370 7.59 4.69 -33.24
C ALA A 370 6.10 5.03 -33.03
N PRO A 371 5.72 5.54 -31.85
CA PRO A 371 4.33 5.92 -31.59
C PRO A 371 3.91 6.93 -32.66
N GLN A 372 2.94 6.56 -33.49
CA GLN A 372 2.36 7.50 -34.43
C GLN A 372 1.65 8.58 -33.63
N ALA A 373 2.04 9.83 -33.85
CA ALA A 373 1.43 10.98 -33.21
C ALA A 373 -0.08 10.90 -33.38
N ILE A 374 -0.80 10.97 -32.26
CA ILE A 374 -2.25 11.07 -32.19
C ILE A 374 -2.65 12.26 -33.08
N ARG A 375 -3.22 11.99 -34.25
CA ARG A 375 -3.83 13.02 -35.08
C ARG A 375 -5.09 13.48 -34.36
N THR A 376 -4.98 14.59 -33.64
CA THR A 376 -6.13 15.35 -33.17
C THR A 376 -6.80 15.97 -34.40
N ASN A 377 -7.80 15.31 -34.95
CA ASN A 377 -8.77 15.97 -35.81
C ASN A 377 -9.69 16.81 -34.91
N CYS A 378 -9.35 18.08 -34.75
CA CYS A 378 -10.34 19.10 -34.41
C CYS A 378 -11.09 19.45 -35.71
N GLY A 379 -12.36 19.05 -35.78
CA GLY A 379 -13.35 19.52 -36.74
C GLY A 379 -14.62 19.82 -35.98
#